data_AF-A0A915NNL8-F1
#
_entry.id   AF-A0A915NNL8-F1
#
_cell.length_a   1.000
_cell.length_b   1.000
_cell.length_c   1.000
_cell.angle_alpha   90.00
_cell.angle_beta   90.00
_cell.angle_gamma   90.00
#
_symmetry.space_group_name_H-M   'P 1'
#
loop_
_entity.id
_entity.type
_entity.pdbx_description
1 polymer ?
#
loop_
_entity_poly.entity_id
_entity_poly.type
_entity_poly.pdbx_seq_one_letter_code
_entity_poly.pdbx_strand_id
1 'polypeptide(L)'
;MATKRSASDPVPPVSTEKASRGIWLVKVPRYLSEVWEKRAGEVVGRLVHQVGGETIFHSNITEISTDKQSVFNSSQIKVNQKSTDSKIMDIPQQHKFITRDVKNQSFAVLSEDKSGLEEDSELVTGKLSIEGRVSNFLTFLL
;
A
#
# COMPACT_ATOMS: atom_id res chain seq x y z
N MET A 1 8.48 -28.11 -9.85
CA MET A 1 9.30 -29.16 -9.22
C MET A 1 9.79 -28.59 -7.90
N ALA A 2 9.13 -28.90 -6.78
CA ALA A 2 9.49 -28.36 -5.46
C ALA A 2 10.47 -29.34 -4.80
N THR A 3 11.75 -28.95 -4.72
CA THR A 3 12.78 -29.76 -4.06
C THR A 3 12.58 -29.68 -2.56
N LYS A 4 12.18 -30.79 -1.94
CA LYS A 4 12.04 -30.93 -0.48
C LYS A 4 13.44 -30.83 0.14
N ARG A 5 13.74 -29.74 0.85
CA ARG A 5 15.04 -29.54 1.53
C ARG A 5 15.23 -30.56 2.65
N SER A 6 16.47 -31.04 2.78
CA SER A 6 16.91 -31.94 3.85
C SER A 6 17.02 -31.15 5.15
N ALA A 7 16.72 -31.77 6.30
CA ALA A 7 16.80 -31.12 7.62
C ALA A 7 18.23 -30.68 8.04
N SER A 8 19.24 -30.92 7.19
CA SER A 8 20.65 -30.57 7.41
C SER A 8 21.14 -29.43 6.52
N ASP A 9 20.29 -28.87 5.64
CA ASP A 9 20.69 -27.75 4.78
C ASP A 9 20.79 -26.45 5.59
N PRO A 10 21.87 -25.67 5.47
CA PRO A 10 21.98 -24.39 6.16
C PRO A 10 20.85 -23.44 5.72
N VAL A 11 20.21 -22.80 6.70
CA VAL A 11 19.17 -21.80 6.44
C VAL A 11 19.79 -20.69 5.59
N PRO A 12 19.24 -20.37 4.41
CA PRO A 12 19.79 -19.32 3.58
C PRO A 12 19.68 -17.97 4.31
N PRO A 13 20.67 -17.08 4.16
CA PRO A 13 20.67 -15.77 4.82
C PRO A 13 19.50 -14.87 4.36
N VAL A 14 18.92 -15.17 3.20
CA VAL A 14 17.76 -14.47 2.65
C VAL A 14 16.76 -15.51 2.13
N SER A 15 15.50 -15.44 2.58
CA SER A 15 14.42 -16.26 2.00
C SER A 15 14.01 -15.73 0.63
N THR A 16 13.91 -16.61 -0.36
CA THR A 16 13.55 -16.25 -1.74
C THR A 16 12.24 -16.88 -2.21
N GLU A 17 11.43 -17.40 -1.29
CA GLU A 17 10.21 -18.15 -1.60
C GLU A 17 9.21 -17.35 -2.44
N LYS A 18 9.14 -16.04 -2.22
CA LYS A 18 8.24 -15.15 -2.95
C LYS A 18 8.92 -14.40 -4.11
N ALA A 19 10.17 -14.72 -4.45
CA ALA A 19 10.94 -13.95 -5.44
C ALA A 19 10.30 -13.90 -6.84
N SER A 20 9.51 -14.90 -7.23
CA SER A 20 8.78 -14.91 -8.50
C SER A 20 7.45 -14.15 -8.48
N ARG A 21 6.98 -13.70 -7.30
CA ARG A 21 5.73 -12.96 -7.14
C ARG A 21 5.84 -11.60 -7.82
N GLY A 22 4.88 -11.29 -8.70
CA GLY A 22 4.74 -9.96 -9.28
C GLY A 22 4.12 -8.99 -8.27
N ILE A 23 4.79 -7.87 -8.01
CA ILE A 23 4.32 -6.78 -7.17
C ILE A 23 4.15 -5.53 -8.05
N TRP A 24 3.19 -4.69 -7.71
CA TRP A 24 3.01 -3.38 -8.32
C TRP A 24 3.56 -2.32 -7.37
N LEU A 25 4.41 -1.43 -7.87
CA LEU A 25 4.85 -0.26 -7.10
C LEU A 25 4.03 0.95 -7.57
N VAL A 26 3.33 1.57 -6.63
CA VAL A 26 2.38 2.65 -6.90
C VAL A 26 2.90 3.96 -6.31
N LYS A 27 3.02 5.00 -7.13
CA LYS A 27 3.29 6.37 -6.70
C LYS A 27 1.98 7.07 -6.36
N VAL A 28 1.74 7.26 -5.05
CA VAL A 28 0.51 7.84 -4.51
C VAL A 28 0.70 9.35 -4.24
N PRO A 29 -0.24 10.22 -4.64
CA PRO A 29 -0.26 11.64 -4.26
C PRO A 29 -0.37 11.83 -2.76
N ARG A 30 0.32 12.85 -2.24
CA ARG A 30 0.41 13.12 -0.79
C ARG A 30 -0.96 13.24 -0.10
N TYR A 31 -1.92 13.92 -0.73
CA TYR A 31 -3.25 14.09 -0.15
C TYR A 31 -3.99 12.75 0.04
N LEU A 32 -3.79 11.77 -0.85
CA LEU A 32 -4.37 10.44 -0.68
C LEU A 32 -3.66 9.67 0.44
N SER A 33 -2.33 9.71 0.50
CA SER A 33 -1.59 9.00 1.56
C SER A 33 -1.96 9.50 2.95
N GLU A 34 -2.11 10.81 3.13
CA GLU A 34 -2.51 11.40 4.42
C GLU A 34 -3.91 10.96 4.87
N VAL A 35 -4.80 10.69 3.91
CA VAL A 35 -6.16 10.23 4.20
C VAL A 35 -6.20 8.74 4.48
N TRP A 36 -5.42 7.94 3.73
CA TRP A 36 -5.33 6.50 3.95
C TRP A 36 -4.66 6.16 5.28
N GLU A 37 -3.68 6.94 5.71
CA GLU A 37 -3.02 6.77 7.02
C GLU A 37 -4.00 6.88 8.19
N LYS A 38 -4.97 7.81 8.10
CA LYS A 38 -6.02 7.97 9.11
C LYS A 38 -7.05 6.83 9.13
N ARG A 39 -7.06 5.99 8.09
CA ARG A 39 -7.98 4.86 7.91
C ARG A 39 -7.21 3.54 7.81
N ALA A 40 -6.09 3.43 8.51
CA ALA A 40 -5.27 2.23 8.52
C ALA A 40 -6.09 1.01 8.94
N GLY A 41 -6.05 -0.05 8.13
CA GLY A 41 -6.85 -1.26 8.33
C GLY A 41 -8.24 -1.23 7.67
N GLU A 42 -8.69 -0.08 7.16
CA GLU A 42 -9.94 0.03 6.42
C GLU A 42 -9.73 -0.10 4.90
N VAL A 43 -10.80 -0.49 4.20
CA VAL A 43 -10.82 -0.47 2.73
C VAL A 43 -10.98 0.98 2.25
N VAL A 44 -9.99 1.49 1.51
CA VAL A 44 -9.95 2.89 1.03
C VAL A 44 -10.41 3.08 -0.43
N GLY A 45 -10.80 2.00 -1.10
CA GLY A 45 -11.27 2.04 -2.48
C GLY A 45 -11.10 0.72 -3.23
N ARG A 46 -11.32 0.77 -4.54
CA ARG A 46 -11.20 -0.39 -5.43
C ARG A 46 -10.38 -0.05 -6.66
N LEU A 47 -9.35 -0.85 -6.92
CA LEU A 47 -8.59 -0.79 -8.16
C LEU A 47 -9.29 -1.66 -9.22
N VAL A 48 -9.59 -1.08 -10.37
CA VAL A 48 -10.15 -1.76 -11.53
C VAL A 48 -9.11 -1.71 -12.64
N HIS A 49 -8.66 -2.89 -13.07
CA HIS A 49 -7.71 -3.05 -14.17
C HIS A 49 -8.39 -3.76 -15.33
N GLN A 50 -8.48 -3.08 -16.47
CA GLN A 50 -8.99 -3.67 -17.71
C GLN A 50 -7.81 -4.14 -18.56
N VAL A 51 -7.84 -5.41 -19.00
CA VAL A 51 -6.81 -5.96 -19.88
C VAL A 51 -6.85 -5.21 -21.21
N GLY A 52 -5.74 -4.55 -21.55
CA GLY A 52 -5.66 -3.69 -22.75
C GLY A 52 -6.37 -2.34 -22.62
N GLY A 53 -6.89 -2.02 -21.43
CA GLY A 53 -7.62 -0.79 -21.15
C GLY A 53 -6.97 0.05 -20.04
N GLU A 54 -7.78 0.94 -19.46
CA GLU A 54 -7.33 1.85 -18.42
C GLU A 54 -7.32 1.17 -17.04
N THR A 55 -6.36 1.56 -16.21
CA THR A 55 -6.35 1.20 -14.78
C THR A 55 -6.91 2.39 -14.00
N ILE A 56 -7.96 2.17 -13.22
CA ILE A 56 -8.69 3.22 -12.50
C ILE A 56 -8.86 2.81 -11.04
N PHE A 57 -8.49 3.70 -10.12
CA PHE A 57 -8.82 3.59 -8.70
C PHE A 57 -10.09 4.36 -8.39
N HIS A 58 -11.05 3.67 -7.79
CA HIS A 58 -12.30 4.24 -7.29
C HIS A 58 -12.14 4.43 -5.78
N SER A 59 -11.98 5.69 -5.34
CA SER A 59 -11.92 6.07 -3.93
C SER A 59 -13.32 5.95 -3.31
N ASN A 60 -13.41 5.39 -2.10
CA ASN A 60 -14.62 5.48 -1.28
C ASN A 60 -14.58 6.67 -0.30
N ILE A 61 -13.54 7.50 -0.39
CA ILE A 61 -13.36 8.68 0.44
C ILE A 61 -13.72 9.91 -0.38
N THR A 62 -14.72 10.65 0.08
CA THR A 62 -15.25 11.85 -0.60
C THR A 62 -14.82 13.15 0.05
N GLU A 63 -14.51 13.14 1.36
CA GLU A 63 -14.24 14.38 2.10
C GLU A 63 -13.06 14.21 3.06
N ILE A 64 -12.20 15.23 3.09
CA ILE A 64 -11.18 15.40 4.13
C ILE A 64 -11.72 16.37 5.18
N SER A 65 -12.19 15.84 6.31
CA SER A 65 -12.35 16.67 7.51
C SER A 65 -10.95 16.88 8.11
N THR A 66 -10.46 18.12 8.10
CA THR A 66 -9.17 18.48 8.72
C THR A 66 -9.19 18.49 10.25
N ASP A 67 -10.33 18.18 10.86
CA ASP A 67 -10.47 18.24 12.30
C ASP A 67 -9.94 16.97 12.98
N LYS A 68 -8.96 17.16 13.86
CA LYS A 68 -8.57 16.16 14.85
C LYS A 68 -9.81 15.90 15.71
N GLN A 69 -10.30 14.66 15.69
CA GLN A 69 -11.54 14.15 16.30
C GLN A 69 -12.81 14.35 15.46
N SER A 70 -13.28 13.27 14.83
CA SER A 70 -14.62 12.78 15.12
C SER A 70 -14.79 11.35 14.62
N VAL A 71 -15.32 10.53 15.51
CA VAL A 71 -15.71 9.13 15.32
C VAL A 71 -16.83 9.08 14.26
N PHE A 72 -16.62 8.33 13.19
CA PHE A 72 -17.61 8.17 12.12
C PHE A 72 -18.72 7.20 12.57
N ASN A 73 -19.71 7.72 13.30
CA ASN A 73 -20.99 7.04 13.42
C ASN A 73 -21.84 7.42 12.21
N SER A 74 -22.01 6.44 11.32
CA SER A 74 -23.06 6.41 10.31
C SER A 74 -24.41 6.65 10.98
N SER A 75 -25.09 7.75 10.64
CA SER A 75 -26.53 7.86 10.41
C SER A 75 -26.94 9.31 10.15
N GLN A 76 -27.75 9.48 9.11
CA GLN A 76 -28.55 10.67 8.76
C GLN A 76 -28.99 11.49 9.98
N ILE A 77 -28.75 12.82 10.00
CA ILE A 77 -29.70 13.90 10.39
C ILE A 77 -29.15 15.25 9.87
N LYS A 78 -29.96 16.00 9.13
CA LYS A 78 -29.76 17.44 8.82
C LYS A 78 -30.04 18.28 10.07
N VAL A 79 -29.08 19.06 10.59
CA VAL A 79 -29.36 20.34 11.28
C VAL A 79 -28.21 21.33 11.10
N ASN A 80 -28.63 22.56 10.80
CA ASN A 80 -27.88 23.80 10.58
C ASN A 80 -27.12 24.28 11.83
N GLN A 81 -25.79 24.43 11.77
CA GLN A 81 -25.03 25.20 12.76
C GLN A 81 -23.73 25.78 12.18
N LYS A 82 -23.60 27.11 12.37
CA LYS A 82 -22.46 28.01 12.10
C LYS A 82 -21.10 27.29 11.94
N SER A 83 -20.60 27.24 10.71
CA SER A 83 -19.28 26.71 10.38
C SER A 83 -18.19 27.76 10.59
N THR A 84 -17.30 27.51 11.55
CA THR A 84 -15.88 27.85 11.40
C THR A 84 -15.38 27.29 10.07
N ASP A 85 -14.67 28.09 9.27
CA ASP A 85 -14.12 27.76 7.94
C ASP A 85 -13.17 26.55 7.98
N SER A 86 -13.69 25.34 8.14
CA SER A 86 -12.99 24.11 7.78
C SER A 86 -13.10 23.97 6.27
N LYS A 87 -11.98 24.17 5.57
CA LYS A 87 -11.91 24.04 4.11
C LYS A 87 -12.12 22.58 3.72
N ILE A 88 -13.38 22.20 3.50
CA ILE A 88 -13.74 20.89 2.93
C ILE A 88 -13.12 20.83 1.53
N MET A 89 -12.08 20.02 1.37
CA MET A 89 -11.53 19.69 0.06
C MET A 89 -12.23 18.45 -0.46
N ASP A 90 -12.93 18.59 -1.58
CA ASP A 90 -13.58 17.49 -2.29
C ASP A 90 -12.49 16.63 -2.96
N ILE A 91 -12.43 15.35 -2.62
CA ILE A 91 -11.48 14.41 -3.24
C ILE A 91 -12.16 13.75 -4.42
N PRO A 92 -11.54 13.75 -5.62
CA PRO A 92 -12.08 13.02 -6.76
C PRO A 92 -12.32 11.53 -6.44
N GLN A 93 -13.51 11.04 -6.76
CA GLN A 93 -13.85 9.63 -6.53
C GLN A 93 -13.13 8.68 -7.49
N GLN A 94 -12.62 9.17 -8.62
CA GLN A 94 -11.95 8.37 -9.63
C GLN A 94 -10.57 8.93 -9.93
N HIS A 95 -9.58 8.04 -9.93
CA HIS A 95 -8.22 8.36 -10.28
C HIS A 95 -7.72 7.39 -11.34
N LYS A 96 -7.31 7.92 -12.48
CA LYS A 96 -6.69 7.13 -13.56
C LYS A 96 -5.22 6.88 -13.22
N PHE A 97 -4.64 5.80 -13.72
CA PHE A 97 -3.22 5.55 -13.62
C PHE A 97 -2.52 5.59 -14.97
N ILE A 98 -1.31 6.13 -14.96
CA ILE A 98 -0.30 5.83 -15.97
C ILE A 98 0.40 4.55 -15.54
N THR A 99 0.26 3.50 -16.34
CA THR A 99 0.98 2.23 -16.15
C THR A 99 2.28 2.28 -16.94
N ARG A 100 3.41 1.98 -16.28
CA ARG A 100 4.73 1.87 -16.91
C ARG A 100 5.30 0.49 -16.65
N ASP A 101 5.87 -0.09 -17.70
CA ASP A 101 6.62 -1.34 -17.61
C ASP A 101 8.05 -1.05 -17.10
N VAL A 102 8.69 -2.09 -16.56
CA VAL A 102 10.03 -2.11 -15.98
C VAL A 102 11.04 -2.91 -16.81
N LYS A 103 10.78 -3.16 -18.10
CA LYS A 103 11.59 -4.04 -18.97
C LYS A 103 13.12 -3.87 -18.90
N ASN A 104 13.62 -2.66 -18.66
CA ASN A 104 15.05 -2.35 -18.67
C ASN A 104 15.69 -2.28 -17.26
N GLN A 105 14.94 -2.58 -16.20
CA GLN A 105 15.39 -2.48 -14.81
C GLN A 105 14.79 -3.60 -13.97
N SER A 106 15.57 -4.18 -13.06
CA SER A 106 15.06 -5.19 -12.13
C SER A 106 14.91 -4.59 -10.75
N PHE A 107 13.67 -4.55 -10.25
CA PHE A 107 13.38 -4.13 -8.88
C PHE A 107 12.82 -5.32 -8.09
N ALA A 108 13.26 -5.47 -6.85
CA ALA A 108 12.75 -6.44 -5.91
C ALA A 108 12.42 -5.77 -4.58
N VAL A 109 11.43 -6.30 -3.88
CA VAL A 109 11.08 -5.86 -2.52
C VAL A 109 11.81 -6.76 -1.54
N LEU A 110 12.68 -6.15 -0.74
CA LEU A 110 13.34 -6.80 0.40
C LEU A 110 12.63 -6.35 1.68
N SER A 111 12.30 -7.30 2.54
CA SER A 111 11.81 -7.02 3.89
C SER A 111 12.70 -7.63 4.94
N GLU A 112 12.76 -6.98 6.10
CA GLU A 112 13.45 -7.44 7.29
C GLU A 112 12.42 -7.65 8.40
N ASP A 113 12.35 -8.86 8.93
CA ASP A 113 11.56 -9.21 10.11
C ASP A 113 12.43 -9.15 11.37
N LYS A 114 12.10 -8.20 12.25
CA LYS A 114 12.80 -7.93 13.52
C LYS A 114 12.12 -8.56 14.73
N SER A 115 11.00 -9.26 14.56
CA SER A 115 10.22 -9.80 15.70
C SER A 115 10.94 -10.91 16.48
N GLY A 116 12.05 -11.46 15.95
CA GLY A 116 12.86 -12.48 16.63
C GLY A 116 14.22 -11.97 17.13
N LEU A 117 14.43 -10.66 17.18
CA LEU A 117 15.61 -10.05 17.79
C LEU A 117 15.28 -9.73 19.26
N GLU A 118 15.83 -10.51 20.19
CA GLU A 118 15.79 -10.16 21.62
C GLU A 118 16.69 -8.93 21.86
N GLU A 119 16.33 -8.07 22.83
CA GLU A 119 17.05 -6.81 23.12
C GLU A 119 18.56 -7.00 23.44
N ASP A 120 18.98 -8.22 23.80
CA ASP A 120 20.37 -8.59 24.16
C ASP A 120 21.06 -9.54 23.15
N SER A 121 20.51 -9.72 21.93
CA SER A 121 21.17 -10.57 20.92
C SER A 121 22.29 -9.84 20.17
N GLU A 122 23.44 -10.48 19.98
CA GLU A 122 24.56 -10.01 19.11
C GLU A 122 24.15 -9.81 17.62
N LEU A 123 22.92 -10.21 17.26
CA LEU A 123 22.36 -10.09 15.92
C LEU A 123 21.80 -8.67 15.70
N VAL A 124 22.55 -7.86 14.94
CA VAL A 124 22.13 -6.50 14.54
C VAL A 124 21.02 -6.52 13.47
N THR A 125 20.83 -7.64 12.77
CA THR A 125 19.97 -7.75 11.59
C THR A 125 18.90 -8.84 11.76
N GLY A 126 17.66 -8.51 11.42
CA GLY A 126 16.52 -9.42 11.41
C GLY A 126 16.55 -10.44 10.26
N LYS A 127 15.51 -11.26 10.16
CA LYS A 127 15.38 -12.24 9.07
C LYS A 127 15.05 -11.51 7.76
N LEU A 128 15.86 -11.74 6.72
CA LEU A 128 15.68 -11.11 5.42
C LEU A 128 14.85 -11.99 4.46
N SER A 129 13.93 -11.38 3.73
CA SER A 129 13.14 -12.05 2.69
C SER A 129 12.94 -11.18 1.45
N ILE A 130 13.01 -11.81 0.27
CA ILE A 130 12.55 -11.22 -0.98
C ILE A 130 11.04 -11.49 -1.09
N GLU A 131 10.25 -10.41 -1.06
CA GLU A 131 8.79 -10.46 -1.09
C GLU A 131 8.22 -10.54 -2.50
N GLY A 132 9.02 -10.18 -3.50
CA GLY A 132 8.66 -10.30 -4.91
C GLY A 132 9.45 -9.36 -5.81
N ARG A 133 9.23 -9.51 -7.11
CA ARG A 133 9.77 -8.63 -8.15
C ARG A 133 8.72 -7.59 -8.54
N VAL A 134 9.12 -6.35 -8.74
CA VAL A 134 8.21 -5.34 -9.29
C VAL A 134 7.98 -5.68 -10.76
N SER A 135 6.71 -5.75 -11.15
CA SER A 135 6.28 -6.05 -12.52
C SER A 135 5.72 -4.84 -13.24
N ASN A 136 5.18 -3.87 -12.50
CA ASN A 136 4.58 -2.66 -13.05
C ASN A 136 4.78 -1.47 -12.10
N PHE A 137 4.97 -0.29 -12.68
CA PHE A 137 4.87 0.98 -11.99
C PHE A 137 3.55 1.66 -12.33
N LEU A 138 2.81 2.07 -11.30
CA LEU A 138 1.58 2.83 -11.45
C LEU A 138 1.79 4.23 -10.88
N THR A 139 1.37 5.24 -11.62
CA THR A 139 1.37 6.63 -11.14
C THR A 139 -0.03 7.19 -11.29
N PHE A 140 -0.58 7.75 -10.22
CA PHE A 140 -1.84 8.49 -10.31
C PHE A 140 -1.70 9.60 -11.35
N LEU A 141 -2.63 9.66 -12.29
CA LEU A 141 -2.81 10.79 -13.18
C LEU A 141 -3.51 11.88 -12.37
N LEU A 142 -2.84 13.02 -12.21
CA LEU A 142 -3.33 14.20 -11.52
C LEU A 142 -4.03 15.15 -12.49
#